data_AF-A0A5J6SH94-F1
#
_entry.id   AF-A0A5J6SH94-F1
#
_cell.length_a   1.000
_cell.length_b   1.000
_cell.length_c   1.000
_cell.angle_alpha   90.00
_cell.angle_beta   90.00
_cell.angle_gamma   90.00
#
_symmetry.space_group_name_H-M   'P 1'
#
loop_
_entity.id
_entity.type
_entity.pdbx_description
1 polymer ?
#
loop_
_entity_poly.entity_id
_entity_poly.type
_entity_poly.pdbx_seq_one_letter_code
_entity_poly.pdbx_strand_id
1 'polypeptide(L)'
;MNNCDINSPQQLIRLYDIGWPAASYGDVVFSRGKVLDLDDDGIIALMEQDLRFRSQLLVAMSRQPARVGVARGSDGIYAVCFYDRGARGEIGPVVLMGNQSSTVQEALVAATLGLMRRDGYRYAHFRGQLPLNDAMRSATFVIPAVLPTTPRSRDIVLPWGDIYFPVRGMTDVSDRLVIVDNRRIEVRRPRASEKAFIIDYISNRWGRGWGSEMEVAFHNQPFSCLVAVTVGSREPIEDWLMGFMSYHSTAPGFTASTAIDPRVKGSGLGLADALFSRALAEIAADGFDYAILGGVSRRTALLRASVNSFTIPGSYPGVFYLNPELEKAT
;
A
#
# COMPACT_ATOMS: atom_id res chain seq x y z
N MET A 1 18.31 20.06 -7.73
CA MET A 1 17.45 19.18 -6.92
C MET A 1 17.01 18.03 -7.80
N ASN A 2 17.39 16.81 -7.42
CA ASN A 2 17.41 15.64 -8.29
C ASN A 2 16.06 15.40 -8.97
N ASN A 3 16.04 15.55 -10.30
CA ASN A 3 15.15 14.75 -11.13
C ASN A 3 15.34 13.32 -10.63
N CYS A 4 14.30 12.76 -10.02
CA CYS A 4 14.30 11.35 -9.65
C CYS A 4 14.38 10.59 -10.97
N ASP A 5 15.61 10.28 -11.40
CA ASP A 5 15.89 9.61 -12.66
C ASP A 5 15.02 8.36 -12.69
N ILE A 6 14.32 8.13 -13.80
CA ILE A 6 13.51 6.92 -13.99
C ILE A 6 14.33 5.64 -13.76
N ASN A 7 15.65 5.73 -13.90
CA ASN A 7 16.60 4.64 -13.66
C ASN A 7 17.11 4.53 -12.22
N SER A 8 16.70 5.45 -11.32
CA SER A 8 17.11 5.40 -9.92
C SER A 8 16.61 4.12 -9.25
N PRO A 9 17.42 3.50 -8.37
CA PRO A 9 17.02 2.28 -7.68
C PRO A 9 15.77 2.55 -6.86
N GLN A 10 14.82 1.62 -6.95
CA GLN A 10 13.60 1.65 -6.16
C GLN A 10 13.79 0.80 -4.91
N GLN A 11 13.22 1.26 -3.81
CA GLN A 11 13.34 0.64 -2.50
C GLN A 11 11.94 0.45 -1.90
N LEU A 12 11.75 -0.68 -1.24
CA LEU A 12 10.55 -1.01 -0.49
C LEU A 12 10.94 -1.25 0.97
N ILE A 13 10.37 -0.49 1.89
CA ILE A 13 10.71 -0.49 3.31
C ILE A 13 9.54 -1.10 4.09
N ARG A 14 9.79 -2.19 4.84
CA ARG A 14 8.81 -2.83 5.73
C ARG A 14 8.67 -2.04 7.02
N LEU A 15 7.56 -1.33 7.20
CA LEU A 15 7.39 -0.41 8.33
C LEU A 15 7.15 -1.13 9.67
N TYR A 16 6.63 -2.35 9.63
CA TYR A 16 6.36 -3.14 10.83
C TYR A 16 7.62 -3.82 11.41
N ASP A 17 8.71 -3.90 10.64
CA ASP A 17 10.02 -4.40 11.10
C ASP A 17 10.84 -3.31 11.82
N ILE A 18 10.42 -2.04 11.71
CA ILE A 18 11.13 -0.91 12.29
C ILE A 18 10.50 -0.57 13.65
N GLY A 19 11.33 -0.46 14.68
CA GLY A 19 10.92 0.01 16.01
C GLY A 19 10.35 1.42 15.98
N TRP A 20 9.63 1.82 17.03
CA TRP A 20 9.14 3.20 17.12
C TRP A 20 10.32 4.16 17.24
N PRO A 21 10.38 5.22 16.41
CA PRO A 21 11.50 6.16 16.40
C PRO A 21 11.52 7.00 17.69
N ALA A 22 12.72 7.42 18.10
CA ALA A 22 12.88 8.41 19.16
C ALA A 22 12.24 9.74 18.75
N ALA A 23 11.65 10.45 19.73
CA ALA A 23 11.06 11.77 19.49
C ALA A 23 12.11 12.88 19.34
N SER A 24 13.36 12.63 19.76
CA SER A 24 14.46 13.59 19.68
C SER A 24 15.83 12.92 19.54
N TYR A 25 16.81 13.70 19.12
CA TYR A 25 18.22 13.36 19.12
C TYR A 25 19.03 14.62 19.48
N GLY A 26 19.71 14.61 20.63
CA GLY A 26 20.25 15.84 21.22
C GLY A 26 19.12 16.86 21.44
N ASP A 27 19.34 18.10 21.03
CA ASP A 27 18.36 19.20 21.12
C ASP A 27 17.35 19.23 19.95
N VAL A 28 17.42 18.25 19.05
CA VAL A 28 16.55 18.19 17.87
C VAL A 28 15.30 17.37 18.17
N VAL A 29 14.13 17.93 17.92
CA VAL A 29 12.84 17.26 18.09
C VAL A 29 12.24 16.91 16.73
N PHE A 30 11.77 15.67 16.57
CA PHE A 30 11.10 15.18 15.37
C PHE A 30 9.60 15.09 15.59
N SER A 31 8.82 15.63 14.64
CA SER A 31 7.36 15.65 14.75
C SER A 31 6.69 15.64 13.38
N ARG A 32 5.37 15.48 13.36
CA ARG A 32 4.57 15.75 12.16
C ARG A 32 4.48 17.26 11.97
N GLY A 33 4.70 17.71 10.75
CA GLY A 33 4.47 19.11 10.38
C GLY A 33 3.01 19.50 10.57
N LYS A 34 2.77 20.80 10.71
CA LYS A 34 1.43 21.39 10.90
C LYS A 34 1.32 22.63 10.03
N VAL A 35 0.10 23.04 9.71
CA VAL A 35 -0.15 24.29 8.98
C VAL A 35 0.48 25.49 9.71
N LEU A 36 0.48 25.50 11.05
CA LEU A 36 1.12 26.55 11.86
C LEU A 36 2.65 26.60 11.72
N ASP A 37 3.28 25.52 11.25
CA ASP A 37 4.72 25.52 11.00
C ASP A 37 5.08 26.35 9.75
N LEU A 38 4.11 26.77 8.94
CA LEU A 38 4.36 27.63 7.76
C LEU A 38 4.82 29.04 8.12
N ASP A 39 4.60 29.47 9.36
CA ASP A 39 5.07 30.75 9.89
C ASP A 39 6.45 30.63 10.57
N ASP A 40 7.06 29.43 10.60
CA ASP A 40 8.42 29.21 11.12
C ASP A 40 9.46 29.78 10.15
N ASP A 41 10.37 30.62 10.64
CA ASP A 41 11.40 31.29 9.83
C ASP A 41 12.26 30.30 9.02
N GLY A 42 12.51 29.12 9.57
CA GLY A 42 13.28 28.07 8.89
C GLY A 42 12.49 27.39 7.77
N ILE A 43 11.17 27.21 7.93
CA ILE A 43 10.29 26.78 6.84
C ILE A 43 10.20 27.84 5.74
N ILE A 44 10.06 29.11 6.10
CA ILE A 44 10.04 30.23 5.15
C ILE A 44 11.35 30.22 4.33
N ALA A 45 12.50 30.15 5.01
CA ALA A 45 13.81 30.10 4.36
C ALA A 45 13.97 28.87 3.44
N LEU A 46 13.47 27.70 3.84
CA LEU A 46 13.45 26.51 2.99
C LEU A 46 12.58 26.72 1.72
N MET A 47 11.43 27.36 1.87
CA MET A 47 10.49 27.63 0.77
C MET A 47 11.02 28.66 -0.24
N GLU A 48 11.92 29.56 0.17
CA GLU A 48 12.54 30.54 -0.71
C GLU A 48 13.58 29.94 -1.67
N GLN A 49 14.11 28.76 -1.37
CA GLN A 49 15.15 28.12 -2.19
C GLN A 49 14.62 27.57 -3.53
N ASP A 50 13.38 27.08 -3.56
CA ASP A 50 12.79 26.45 -4.75
C ASP A 50 11.25 26.53 -4.76
N LEU A 51 10.70 27.10 -5.84
CA LEU A 51 9.25 27.29 -6.00
C LEU A 51 8.45 25.98 -6.05
N ARG A 52 9.04 24.90 -6.59
CA ARG A 52 8.37 23.60 -6.67
C ARG A 52 8.27 22.95 -5.30
N PHE A 53 9.36 22.99 -4.54
CA PHE A 53 9.42 22.56 -3.14
C PHE A 53 8.43 23.35 -2.28
N ARG A 54 8.39 24.69 -2.43
CA ARG A 54 7.41 25.54 -1.75
C ARG A 54 5.98 25.05 -1.95
N SER A 55 5.59 24.80 -3.20
CA SER A 55 4.25 24.33 -3.55
C SER A 55 3.95 22.96 -2.94
N GLN A 56 4.92 22.04 -2.99
CA GLN A 56 4.78 20.70 -2.41
C GLN A 56 4.66 20.72 -0.89
N LEU A 57 5.41 21.59 -0.21
CA LEU A 57 5.36 21.73 1.24
C LEU A 57 4.03 22.29 1.73
N LEU A 58 3.50 23.31 1.05
CA LEU A 58 2.17 23.86 1.35
C LEU A 58 1.07 22.80 1.23
N VAL A 59 1.10 21.99 0.17
CA VAL A 59 0.15 20.87 -0.01
C VAL A 59 0.34 19.81 1.07
N ALA A 60 1.58 19.43 1.37
CA ALA A 60 1.87 18.41 2.38
C ALA A 60 1.41 18.84 3.79
N MET A 61 1.61 20.10 4.17
CA MET A 61 1.20 20.63 5.48
C MET A 61 -0.30 20.88 5.60
N SER A 62 -0.99 21.20 4.51
CA SER A 62 -2.44 21.46 4.50
C SER A 62 -3.30 20.18 4.53
N ARG A 63 -2.73 19.02 4.23
CA ARG A 63 -3.41 17.73 4.36
C ARG A 63 -3.76 17.41 5.81
N GLN A 64 -4.83 16.65 6.02
CA GLN A 64 -5.25 16.17 7.33
C GLN A 64 -5.24 14.63 7.39
N PRO A 65 -4.29 14.02 8.13
CA PRO A 65 -3.15 14.67 8.80
C PRO A 65 -2.04 15.05 7.80
N ALA A 66 -1.17 15.99 8.18
CA ALA A 66 -0.10 16.48 7.31
C ALA A 66 0.84 15.36 6.87
N ARG A 67 1.38 15.49 5.65
CA ARG A 67 2.17 14.48 4.93
C ARG A 67 3.66 14.80 4.91
N VAL A 68 4.17 15.28 6.04
CA VAL A 68 5.56 15.70 6.20
C VAL A 68 5.99 15.54 7.65
N GLY A 69 7.16 14.92 7.86
CA GLY A 69 7.89 14.97 9.12
C GLY A 69 8.84 16.17 9.13
N VAL A 70 9.02 16.79 10.30
CA VAL A 70 9.88 17.95 10.49
C VAL A 70 10.89 17.69 11.60
N ALA A 71 12.10 18.22 11.45
CA ALA A 71 13.10 18.29 12.51
C ALA A 71 13.27 19.75 12.96
N ARG A 72 13.12 19.98 14.27
CA ARG A 72 13.13 21.30 14.90
C ARG A 72 14.28 21.38 15.91
N GLY A 73 15.11 22.40 15.78
CA GLY A 73 16.15 22.76 16.73
C GLY A 73 15.74 23.96 17.59
N SER A 74 16.71 24.61 18.23
CA SER A 74 16.50 25.85 19.00
C SER A 74 16.01 27.01 18.13
N ASP A 75 16.48 27.07 16.89
CA ASP A 75 16.29 28.21 15.98
C ASP A 75 15.14 27.97 14.98
N GLY A 76 14.30 26.96 15.23
CA GLY A 76 13.16 26.61 14.36
C GLY A 76 13.35 25.32 13.56
N ILE A 77 12.53 25.15 12.53
CA ILE A 77 12.56 23.96 11.66
C ILE A 77 13.60 24.16 10.56
N TYR A 78 14.55 23.25 10.49
CA TYR A 78 15.62 23.31 9.49
C TYR A 78 15.61 22.12 8.54
N ALA A 79 14.72 21.15 8.73
CA ALA A 79 14.66 19.96 7.88
C ALA A 79 13.27 19.34 7.82
N VAL A 80 12.92 18.81 6.65
CA VAL A 80 11.65 18.14 6.37
C VAL A 80 11.86 16.84 5.60
N CYS A 81 11.01 15.85 5.84
CA CYS A 81 10.94 14.62 5.05
C CYS A 81 9.48 14.37 4.69
N PHE A 82 9.20 14.29 3.40
CA PHE A 82 7.84 14.08 2.92
C PHE A 82 7.42 12.63 3.00
N TYR A 83 6.12 12.39 2.89
CA TYR A 83 5.58 11.14 2.34
C TYR A 83 4.29 11.45 1.58
N ASP A 84 3.78 10.53 0.77
CA ASP A 84 2.61 10.73 -0.11
C ASP A 84 2.71 12.01 -0.98
N ARG A 85 3.93 12.41 -1.34
CA ARG A 85 4.21 13.67 -2.05
C ARG A 85 3.88 13.58 -3.53
N GLY A 86 4.32 12.51 -4.19
CA GLY A 86 4.00 12.20 -5.58
C GLY A 86 2.99 11.07 -5.65
N ALA A 87 3.39 9.87 -5.23
CA ALA A 87 2.53 8.70 -5.12
C ALA A 87 2.20 8.40 -3.65
N ARG A 88 1.04 7.79 -3.40
CA ARG A 88 0.70 7.25 -2.07
C ARG A 88 1.65 6.11 -1.70
N GLY A 89 2.07 6.10 -0.45
CA GLY A 89 3.09 5.20 0.07
C GLY A 89 4.52 5.59 -0.28
N GLU A 90 4.76 6.70 -1.01
CA GLU A 90 6.11 7.25 -1.24
C GLU A 90 6.62 7.90 0.05
N ILE A 91 7.89 7.71 0.41
CA ILE A 91 8.60 8.51 1.43
C ILE A 91 9.65 9.40 0.76
N GLY A 92 9.96 10.55 1.33
CA GLY A 92 10.97 11.47 0.83
C GLY A 92 10.48 12.43 -0.26
N PRO A 93 11.36 13.31 -0.77
CA PRO A 93 12.76 13.44 -0.38
C PRO A 93 12.93 14.04 1.03
N VAL A 94 14.15 13.98 1.53
CA VAL A 94 14.59 14.78 2.68
C VAL A 94 15.15 16.11 2.17
N VAL A 95 14.73 17.21 2.76
CA VAL A 95 15.20 18.56 2.43
C VAL A 95 15.66 19.24 3.71
N LEU A 96 16.84 19.88 3.67
CA LEU A 96 17.56 20.37 4.84
C LEU A 96 18.12 21.77 4.57
N MET A 97 18.20 22.60 5.61
CA MET A 97 19.02 23.81 5.65
C MET A 97 20.44 23.46 6.07
N GLY A 98 21.42 23.90 5.27
CA GLY A 98 22.84 23.71 5.57
C GLY A 98 23.28 22.25 5.57
N ASN A 99 24.42 21.98 6.20
CA ASN A 99 25.01 20.65 6.27
C ASN A 99 24.70 20.01 7.63
N GLN A 100 23.65 19.19 7.69
CA GLN A 100 23.23 18.50 8.91
C GLN A 100 23.90 17.12 9.02
N SER A 101 24.20 16.69 10.25
CA SER A 101 24.74 15.35 10.52
C SER A 101 23.88 14.26 9.91
N SER A 102 24.51 13.19 9.39
CA SER A 102 23.80 12.02 8.86
C SER A 102 22.83 11.43 9.89
N THR A 103 23.18 11.47 11.19
CA THR A 103 22.32 10.95 12.26
C THR A 103 21.00 11.70 12.38
N VAL A 104 20.98 13.02 12.19
CA VAL A 104 19.75 13.83 12.21
C VAL A 104 18.87 13.48 11.01
N GLN A 105 19.49 13.30 9.83
CA GLN A 105 18.77 12.93 8.62
C GLN A 105 18.13 11.54 8.74
N GLU A 106 18.89 10.56 9.25
CA GLU A 106 18.40 9.21 9.54
C GLU A 106 17.27 9.22 10.56
N ALA A 107 17.40 10.00 11.65
CA ALA A 107 16.37 10.12 12.66
C ALA A 107 15.09 10.78 12.12
N LEU A 108 15.20 11.77 11.24
CA LEU A 108 14.06 12.39 10.55
C LEU A 108 13.34 11.40 9.62
N VAL A 109 14.09 10.58 8.86
CA VAL A 109 13.50 9.52 8.03
C VAL A 109 12.79 8.49 8.91
N ALA A 110 13.43 8.04 10.00
CA ALA A 110 12.81 7.12 10.96
C ALA A 110 11.51 7.69 11.55
N ALA A 111 11.54 8.94 11.99
CA ALA A 111 10.36 9.65 12.50
C ALA A 111 9.23 9.68 11.47
N THR A 112 9.56 9.96 10.21
CA THR A 112 8.59 10.04 9.10
C THR A 112 8.01 8.67 8.73
N LEU A 113 8.83 7.61 8.70
CA LEU A 113 8.36 6.22 8.58
C LEU A 113 7.41 5.86 9.74
N GLY A 114 7.70 6.33 10.95
CA GLY A 114 6.82 6.21 12.10
C GLY A 114 5.47 6.91 11.91
N LEU A 115 5.45 8.10 11.28
CA LEU A 115 4.22 8.80 10.90
C LEU A 115 3.42 8.01 9.85
N MET A 116 4.07 7.48 8.82
CA MET A 116 3.44 6.61 7.82
C MET A 116 2.79 5.38 8.47
N ARG A 117 3.51 4.73 9.39
CA ARG A 117 2.98 3.59 10.15
C ARG A 117 1.76 3.97 10.98
N ARG A 118 1.77 5.13 11.65
CA ARG A 118 0.61 5.67 12.38
C ARG A 118 -0.57 5.95 11.47
N ASP A 119 -0.31 6.37 10.23
CA ASP A 119 -1.33 6.61 9.20
C ASP A 119 -1.82 5.31 8.52
N GLY A 120 -1.39 4.15 9.02
CA GLY A 120 -1.89 2.84 8.60
C GLY A 120 -1.05 2.15 7.53
N TYR A 121 -0.01 2.78 6.98
CA TYR A 121 0.89 2.12 6.03
C TYR A 121 1.63 0.95 6.69
N ARG A 122 1.97 -0.06 5.88
CA ARG A 122 2.81 -1.20 6.27
C ARG A 122 4.09 -1.31 5.44
N TYR A 123 4.08 -0.71 4.27
CA TYR A 123 5.23 -0.56 3.40
C TYR A 123 5.39 0.91 3.03
N ALA A 124 6.62 1.35 2.81
CA ALA A 124 6.94 2.61 2.16
C ALA A 124 7.77 2.34 0.90
N HIS A 125 7.54 3.11 -0.15
CA HIS A 125 8.29 3.06 -1.39
C HIS A 125 9.17 4.30 -1.51
N PHE A 126 10.38 4.13 -2.05
CA PHE A 126 11.19 5.27 -2.43
C PHE A 126 11.95 5.01 -3.72
N ARG A 127 12.22 6.07 -4.47
CA ARG A 127 13.11 6.03 -5.62
C ARG A 127 14.31 6.95 -5.37
N GLY A 128 15.51 6.37 -5.41
CA GLY A 128 16.76 7.06 -5.12
C GLY A 128 17.43 6.54 -3.85
N GLN A 129 18.21 7.39 -3.19
CA GLN A 129 18.92 7.09 -1.93
C GLN A 129 18.30 7.85 -0.75
N LEU A 130 17.99 7.16 0.34
CA LEU A 130 17.57 7.76 1.61
C LEU A 130 18.68 7.62 2.65
N PRO A 131 18.81 8.58 3.58
CA PRO A 131 19.63 8.40 4.77
C PRO A 131 18.93 7.41 5.69
N LEU A 132 19.34 6.14 5.62
CA LEU A 132 18.83 5.05 6.45
C LEU A 132 19.88 4.71 7.52
N ASN A 133 19.44 4.31 8.71
CA ASN A 133 20.26 3.68 9.74
C ASN A 133 20.19 2.15 9.58
N ASP A 134 20.89 1.40 10.42
CA ASP A 134 20.97 -0.06 10.29
C ASP A 134 19.60 -0.76 10.39
N ALA A 135 18.76 -0.34 11.35
CA ALA A 135 17.42 -0.92 11.51
C ALA A 135 16.55 -0.69 10.25
N MET A 136 16.58 0.52 9.70
CA MET A 136 15.85 0.84 8.47
C MET A 136 16.42 0.07 7.26
N ARG A 137 17.75 -0.06 7.15
CA ARG A 137 18.40 -0.84 6.09
C ARG A 137 17.99 -2.31 6.14
N SER A 138 17.96 -2.93 7.31
CA SER A 138 17.54 -4.33 7.48
C SER A 138 16.07 -4.55 7.08
N ALA A 139 15.22 -3.54 7.25
CA ALA A 139 13.82 -3.56 6.83
C ALA A 139 13.61 -3.22 5.34
N THR A 140 14.67 -2.84 4.61
CA THR A 140 14.59 -2.34 3.25
C THR A 140 14.97 -3.41 2.23
N PHE A 141 14.21 -3.47 1.15
CA PHE A 141 14.47 -4.31 -0.01
C PHE A 141 14.62 -3.44 -1.26
N VAL A 142 15.68 -3.67 -2.05
CA VAL A 142 15.86 -3.00 -3.34
C VAL A 142 15.02 -3.72 -4.39
N ILE A 143 14.05 -3.02 -4.97
CA ILE A 143 13.21 -3.54 -6.04
C ILE A 143 14.07 -3.70 -7.30
N PRO A 144 14.18 -4.91 -7.87
CA PRO A 144 14.96 -5.12 -9.09
C PRO A 144 14.41 -4.30 -10.25
N ALA A 145 15.29 -3.60 -10.97
CA ALA A 145 14.90 -2.86 -12.18
C ALA A 145 14.39 -3.80 -13.30
N VAL A 146 14.95 -5.01 -13.36
CA VAL A 146 14.53 -6.07 -14.27
C VAL A 146 14.25 -7.32 -13.44
N LEU A 147 13.02 -7.83 -13.53
CA LEU A 147 12.65 -9.05 -12.85
C LEU A 147 12.99 -10.29 -13.70
N PRO A 148 13.51 -11.37 -13.09
CA PRO A 148 13.67 -12.65 -13.77
C PRO A 148 12.36 -13.18 -14.36
N THR A 149 12.39 -13.81 -15.53
CA THR A 149 11.15 -14.27 -16.19
C THR A 149 10.49 -15.44 -15.47
N THR A 150 11.28 -16.34 -14.87
CA THR A 150 10.71 -17.56 -14.27
C THR A 150 10.06 -17.27 -12.90
N PRO A 151 8.90 -17.89 -12.60
CA PRO A 151 8.25 -17.74 -11.29
C PRO A 151 9.14 -18.14 -10.12
N ARG A 152 9.90 -19.23 -10.26
CA ARG A 152 10.79 -19.75 -9.20
C ARG A 152 11.87 -18.75 -8.80
N SER A 153 12.43 -18.01 -9.75
CA SER A 153 13.43 -16.96 -9.49
C SER A 153 12.85 -15.67 -8.92
N ARG A 154 11.52 -15.52 -8.92
CA ARG A 154 10.79 -14.40 -8.31
C ARG A 154 10.10 -14.79 -7.01
N ASP A 155 10.31 -16.03 -6.55
CA ASP A 155 9.73 -16.56 -5.33
C ASP A 155 10.82 -16.84 -4.28
N ILE A 156 10.41 -16.99 -3.03
CA ILE A 156 11.25 -17.29 -1.88
C ILE A 156 10.59 -18.43 -1.11
N VAL A 157 11.39 -19.36 -0.60
CA VAL A 157 10.89 -20.50 0.17
C VAL A 157 10.48 -20.02 1.56
N LEU A 158 9.18 -19.78 1.72
CA LEU A 158 8.51 -19.37 2.96
C LEU A 158 7.16 -20.12 3.07
N PRO A 159 6.60 -20.32 4.28
CA PRO A 159 5.26 -20.90 4.43
C PRO A 159 4.19 -20.10 3.66
N TRP A 160 4.26 -18.78 3.79
CA TRP A 160 3.51 -17.80 3.01
C TRP A 160 4.36 -16.52 2.90
N GLY A 161 3.99 -15.60 2.01
CA GLY A 161 4.68 -14.30 1.91
C GLY A 161 3.83 -13.26 1.19
N ASP A 162 4.21 -11.99 1.36
CA ASP A 162 3.58 -10.89 0.65
C ASP A 162 4.15 -10.79 -0.77
N ILE A 163 3.32 -10.38 -1.72
CA ILE A 163 3.68 -10.27 -3.12
C ILE A 163 3.58 -8.81 -3.55
N TYR A 164 4.68 -8.30 -4.12
CA TYR A 164 4.73 -6.96 -4.70
C TYR A 164 4.19 -6.97 -6.12
N PHE A 165 3.37 -5.97 -6.46
CA PHE A 165 2.92 -5.67 -7.81
C PHE A 165 3.26 -4.22 -8.17
N PRO A 166 3.97 -3.96 -9.28
CA PRO A 166 4.02 -2.63 -9.84
C PRO A 166 2.67 -2.33 -10.50
N VAL A 167 2.04 -1.21 -10.12
CA VAL A 167 0.73 -0.82 -10.67
C VAL A 167 0.75 0.54 -11.37
N ARG A 168 1.89 1.25 -11.29
CA ARG A 168 2.08 2.52 -11.99
C ARG A 168 1.73 2.40 -13.47
N GLY A 169 0.84 3.28 -13.94
CA GLY A 169 0.39 3.32 -15.33
C GLY A 169 -0.78 2.39 -15.66
N MET A 170 -1.29 1.61 -14.71
CA MET A 170 -2.56 0.92 -14.86
C MET A 170 -3.70 1.94 -14.74
N THR A 171 -4.45 2.14 -15.82
CA THR A 171 -5.50 3.19 -15.90
C THR A 171 -6.90 2.64 -16.12
N ASP A 172 -7.03 1.38 -16.55
CA ASP A 172 -8.31 0.82 -16.94
C ASP A 172 -9.09 0.29 -15.73
N VAL A 173 -9.91 1.17 -15.19
CA VAL A 173 -10.89 0.90 -14.13
C VAL A 173 -12.29 0.63 -14.70
N SER A 174 -12.40 0.09 -15.91
CA SER A 174 -13.71 -0.24 -16.50
C SER A 174 -14.24 -1.57 -15.98
N ASP A 175 -15.56 -1.69 -15.87
CA ASP A 175 -16.22 -2.94 -15.48
C ASP A 175 -15.86 -4.04 -16.48
N ARG A 176 -15.71 -5.27 -15.98
CA ARG A 176 -15.30 -6.41 -16.81
C ARG A 176 -16.48 -7.32 -17.04
N LEU A 177 -16.67 -7.78 -18.27
CA LEU A 177 -17.62 -8.84 -18.58
C LEU A 177 -16.84 -10.09 -18.95
N VAL A 178 -17.04 -11.16 -18.18
CA VAL A 178 -16.41 -12.47 -18.38
C VAL A 178 -17.49 -13.50 -18.65
N ILE A 179 -17.23 -14.43 -19.57
CA ILE A 179 -18.13 -15.57 -19.80
C ILE A 179 -17.59 -16.80 -19.05
N VAL A 180 -18.40 -17.33 -18.15
CA VAL A 180 -18.11 -18.55 -17.37
C VAL A 180 -19.30 -19.48 -17.53
N ASP A 181 -19.09 -20.71 -18.01
CA ASP A 181 -20.14 -21.73 -18.14
C ASP A 181 -21.42 -21.19 -18.83
N ASN A 182 -21.26 -20.47 -19.95
CA ASN A 182 -22.33 -19.77 -20.69
C ASN A 182 -23.10 -18.69 -19.91
N ARG A 183 -22.61 -18.29 -18.74
CA ARG A 183 -23.15 -17.19 -17.95
C ARG A 183 -22.30 -15.94 -18.16
N ARG A 184 -22.98 -14.80 -18.22
CA ARG A 184 -22.37 -13.47 -18.25
C ARG A 184 -22.09 -13.04 -16.82
N ILE A 185 -20.82 -12.89 -16.46
CA ILE A 185 -20.38 -12.43 -15.14
C ILE A 185 -19.80 -11.03 -15.27
N GLU A 186 -20.34 -10.09 -14.52
CA GLU A 186 -19.89 -8.70 -14.44
C GLU A 186 -18.98 -8.52 -13.21
N VAL A 187 -17.76 -8.02 -13.40
CA VAL A 187 -16.88 -7.57 -12.32
C VAL A 187 -17.02 -6.07 -12.18
N ARG A 188 -17.54 -5.63 -11.03
CA ARG A 188 -17.81 -4.22 -10.74
C ARG A 188 -17.70 -3.92 -9.25
N ARG A 189 -17.74 -2.64 -8.90
CA ARG A 189 -17.97 -2.23 -7.51
C ARG A 189 -19.38 -2.65 -7.07
N PRO A 190 -19.55 -3.13 -5.82
CA PRO A 190 -20.88 -3.46 -5.30
C PRO A 190 -21.73 -2.20 -5.09
N ARG A 191 -23.04 -2.38 -5.06
CA ARG A 191 -24.00 -1.33 -4.70
C ARG A 191 -24.18 -1.31 -3.18
N ALA A 192 -24.51 -0.16 -2.62
CA ALA A 192 -24.73 -0.01 -1.17
C ALA A 192 -25.81 -0.98 -0.65
N SER A 193 -26.89 -1.20 -1.42
CA SER A 193 -27.97 -2.13 -1.07
C SER A 193 -27.54 -3.60 -1.05
N GLU A 194 -26.40 -3.95 -1.64
CA GLU A 194 -25.88 -5.32 -1.68
C GLU A 194 -25.03 -5.64 -0.44
N LYS A 195 -24.63 -4.63 0.36
CA LYS A 195 -23.66 -4.75 1.47
C LYS A 195 -24.01 -5.88 2.44
N ALA A 196 -25.21 -5.84 3.04
CA ALA A 196 -25.58 -6.76 4.11
C ALA A 196 -25.55 -8.22 3.61
N PHE A 197 -26.19 -8.49 2.47
CA PHE A 197 -26.22 -9.83 1.88
C PHE A 197 -24.84 -10.37 1.54
N ILE A 198 -23.98 -9.54 0.94
CA ILE A 198 -22.61 -9.94 0.57
C ILE A 198 -21.78 -10.24 1.81
N ILE A 199 -21.81 -9.38 2.83
CA ILE A 199 -21.02 -9.60 4.05
C ILE A 199 -21.49 -10.85 4.79
N ASP A 200 -22.81 -11.05 4.93
CA ASP A 200 -23.37 -12.21 5.61
C ASP A 200 -23.00 -13.51 4.88
N TYR A 201 -23.18 -13.55 3.55
CA TYR A 201 -22.81 -14.71 2.74
C TYR A 201 -21.31 -14.98 2.81
N ILE A 202 -20.48 -13.94 2.72
CA ILE A 202 -19.02 -14.10 2.78
C ILE A 202 -18.59 -14.65 4.15
N SER A 203 -19.14 -14.08 5.23
CA SER A 203 -18.86 -14.50 6.61
C SER A 203 -19.22 -15.96 6.85
N ASN A 204 -20.36 -16.40 6.32
CA ASN A 204 -20.85 -17.77 6.48
C ASN A 204 -20.04 -18.78 5.65
N ARG A 205 -19.58 -18.40 4.46
CA ARG A 205 -18.93 -19.33 3.52
C ARG A 205 -17.41 -19.36 3.62
N TRP A 206 -16.76 -18.23 3.86
CA TRP A 206 -15.29 -18.10 3.92
C TRP A 206 -14.79 -17.67 5.30
N GLY A 207 -15.68 -17.42 6.26
CA GLY A 207 -15.34 -17.10 7.63
C GLY A 207 -15.46 -15.60 7.94
N ARG A 208 -15.66 -15.31 9.23
CA ARG A 208 -15.89 -13.96 9.74
C ARG A 208 -14.74 -12.99 9.45
N GLY A 209 -13.50 -13.47 9.42
CA GLY A 209 -12.34 -12.62 9.10
C GLY A 209 -12.47 -11.93 7.75
N TRP A 210 -12.85 -12.69 6.71
CA TRP A 210 -13.03 -12.15 5.36
C TRP A 210 -14.29 -11.28 5.25
N GLY A 211 -15.34 -11.63 6.00
CA GLY A 211 -16.52 -10.77 6.18
C GLY A 211 -16.14 -9.39 6.73
N SER A 212 -15.31 -9.35 7.78
CA SER A 212 -14.83 -8.10 8.39
C SER A 212 -13.96 -7.26 7.44
N GLU A 213 -13.07 -7.89 6.66
CA GLU A 213 -12.28 -7.14 5.66
C GLU A 213 -13.17 -6.54 4.57
N MET A 214 -14.15 -7.30 4.07
CA MET A 214 -15.15 -6.78 3.13
C MET A 214 -15.97 -5.64 3.76
N GLU A 215 -16.34 -5.76 5.03
CA GLU A 215 -17.04 -4.69 5.73
C GLU A 215 -16.22 -3.40 5.77
N VAL A 216 -14.93 -3.45 6.09
CA VAL A 216 -14.04 -2.28 6.00
C VAL A 216 -14.02 -1.73 4.57
N ALA A 217 -13.93 -2.59 3.57
CA ALA A 217 -13.92 -2.19 2.17
C ALA A 217 -15.19 -1.42 1.75
N PHE A 218 -16.36 -1.80 2.29
CA PHE A 218 -17.63 -1.10 2.08
C PHE A 218 -17.72 0.26 2.79
N HIS A 219 -16.85 0.56 3.76
CA HIS A 219 -16.82 1.87 4.43
C HIS A 219 -15.92 2.88 3.71
N ASN A 220 -14.97 2.41 2.90
CA ASN A 220 -14.12 3.28 2.11
C ASN A 220 -14.92 4.02 1.02
N GLN A 221 -14.48 5.23 0.66
CA GLN A 221 -15.13 6.06 -0.35
C GLN A 221 -14.12 6.41 -1.45
N PRO A 222 -14.34 5.95 -2.70
CA PRO A 222 -15.34 4.96 -3.12
C PRO A 222 -15.06 3.54 -2.55
N PHE A 223 -16.04 2.64 -2.52
CA PHE A 223 -15.92 1.29 -1.92
C PHE A 223 -14.70 0.53 -2.43
N SER A 224 -13.79 0.11 -1.55
CA SER A 224 -12.54 -0.55 -1.95
C SER A 224 -12.69 -2.07 -2.12
N CYS A 225 -13.78 -2.49 -2.76
CA CYS A 225 -14.04 -3.89 -3.09
C CYS A 225 -14.71 -4.02 -4.45
N LEU A 226 -14.55 -5.21 -5.03
CA LEU A 226 -15.12 -5.63 -6.29
C LEU A 226 -15.85 -6.95 -6.08
N VAL A 227 -16.92 -7.13 -6.85
CA VAL A 227 -17.73 -8.33 -6.86
C VAL A 227 -17.87 -8.83 -8.29
N ALA A 228 -17.80 -10.15 -8.45
CA ALA A 228 -18.09 -10.84 -9.69
C ALA A 228 -19.52 -11.38 -9.61
N VAL A 229 -20.42 -10.83 -10.42
CA VAL A 229 -21.86 -11.10 -10.32
C VAL A 229 -22.46 -11.64 -11.62
N THR A 230 -23.33 -12.65 -11.54
CA THR A 230 -24.09 -13.12 -12.71
C THR A 230 -25.08 -12.03 -13.16
N VAL A 231 -24.98 -11.61 -14.41
CA VAL A 231 -25.85 -10.59 -14.99
C VAL A 231 -27.29 -11.10 -15.03
N GLY A 232 -28.22 -10.32 -14.48
CA GLY A 232 -29.66 -10.62 -14.48
C GLY A 232 -30.12 -11.54 -13.34
N SER A 233 -29.21 -12.13 -12.57
CA SER A 233 -29.54 -12.90 -11.37
C SER A 233 -29.64 -11.99 -10.15
N ARG A 234 -30.60 -12.26 -9.26
CA ARG A 234 -30.84 -11.44 -8.05
C ARG A 234 -31.05 -12.24 -6.77
N GLU A 235 -31.56 -13.46 -6.85
CA GLU A 235 -31.77 -14.36 -5.71
C GLU A 235 -31.71 -15.82 -6.18
N PRO A 236 -31.19 -16.76 -5.38
CA PRO A 236 -30.49 -16.52 -4.10
C PRO A 236 -29.03 -16.02 -4.32
N ILE A 237 -28.39 -15.48 -3.28
CA ILE A 237 -27.05 -14.84 -3.41
C ILE A 237 -25.97 -15.77 -3.95
N GLU A 238 -26.03 -17.04 -3.59
CA GLU A 238 -25.15 -18.06 -4.12
C GLU A 238 -25.26 -18.21 -5.65
N ASP A 239 -26.39 -17.87 -6.27
CA ASP A 239 -26.54 -18.01 -7.73
C ASP A 239 -26.05 -16.79 -8.51
N TRP A 240 -25.82 -15.66 -7.82
CA TRP A 240 -25.33 -14.46 -8.47
C TRP A 240 -23.93 -14.02 -8.02
N LEU A 241 -23.47 -14.25 -6.79
CA LEU A 241 -22.10 -13.89 -6.38
C LEU A 241 -21.10 -15.01 -6.72
N MET A 242 -20.31 -14.82 -7.76
CA MET A 242 -19.32 -15.79 -8.28
C MET A 242 -17.90 -15.55 -7.79
N GLY A 243 -17.65 -14.42 -7.12
CA GLY A 243 -16.35 -14.08 -6.55
C GLY A 243 -16.32 -12.65 -6.03
N PHE A 244 -15.26 -12.32 -5.30
CA PHE A 244 -15.06 -10.99 -4.73
C PHE A 244 -13.58 -10.74 -4.47
N MET A 245 -13.25 -9.47 -4.33
CA MET A 245 -11.92 -9.02 -3.93
C MET A 245 -12.05 -7.71 -3.16
N SER A 246 -11.35 -7.60 -2.04
CA SER A 246 -11.18 -6.34 -1.33
C SER A 246 -9.75 -5.81 -1.49
N TYR A 247 -9.62 -4.50 -1.39
CA TYR A 247 -8.36 -3.78 -1.30
C TYR A 247 -8.48 -2.68 -0.25
N HIS A 248 -7.34 -2.14 0.17
CA HIS A 248 -7.21 -1.12 1.23
C HIS A 248 -7.82 -1.49 2.59
N SER A 249 -8.21 -2.76 2.78
CA SER A 249 -8.90 -3.24 3.98
C SER A 249 -7.93 -3.59 5.11
N THR A 250 -6.82 -4.25 4.76
CA THR A 250 -5.72 -4.54 5.72
C THR A 250 -4.88 -3.29 5.98
N ALA A 251 -4.52 -2.56 4.93
CA ALA A 251 -3.73 -1.33 4.95
C ALA A 251 -3.82 -0.61 3.58
N PRO A 252 -3.52 0.71 3.51
CA PRO A 252 -3.40 1.40 2.24
C PRO A 252 -2.38 0.69 1.31
N GLY A 253 -2.71 0.54 0.04
CA GLY A 253 -1.90 -0.18 -0.96
C GLY A 253 -2.03 -1.71 -0.94
N PHE A 254 -2.77 -2.31 0.00
CA PHE A 254 -2.93 -3.76 0.06
C PHE A 254 -4.14 -4.24 -0.72
N THR A 255 -4.00 -5.38 -1.39
CA THR A 255 -5.10 -6.29 -1.69
C THR A 255 -5.27 -7.26 -0.53
N ALA A 256 -6.51 -7.69 -0.30
CA ALA A 256 -6.91 -8.46 0.87
C ALA A 256 -7.83 -9.63 0.45
N SER A 257 -8.83 -9.99 1.27
CA SER A 257 -9.79 -11.07 1.01
C SER A 257 -10.19 -11.17 -0.45
N THR A 258 -9.87 -12.31 -1.06
CA THR A 258 -10.10 -12.61 -2.48
C THR A 258 -10.58 -14.04 -2.64
N ALA A 259 -11.72 -14.24 -3.29
CA ALA A 259 -12.26 -15.57 -3.54
C ALA A 259 -12.94 -15.66 -4.90
N ILE A 260 -12.84 -16.83 -5.52
CA ILE A 260 -13.70 -17.27 -6.60
C ILE A 260 -14.57 -18.39 -6.06
N ASP A 261 -15.85 -18.40 -6.40
CA ASP A 261 -16.75 -19.47 -5.96
C ASP A 261 -16.27 -20.82 -6.52
N PRO A 262 -16.07 -21.86 -5.69
CA PRO A 262 -15.66 -23.19 -6.13
C PRO A 262 -16.53 -23.83 -7.23
N ARG A 263 -17.77 -23.36 -7.42
CA ARG A 263 -18.67 -23.83 -8.48
C ARG A 263 -18.27 -23.32 -9.87
N VAL A 264 -17.45 -22.28 -9.96
CA VAL A 264 -16.87 -21.76 -11.21
C VAL A 264 -15.86 -22.76 -11.74
N LYS A 265 -16.26 -23.60 -12.71
CA LYS A 265 -15.39 -24.60 -13.34
C LYS A 265 -14.74 -24.03 -14.60
N GLY A 266 -13.56 -24.53 -14.96
CA GLY A 266 -12.89 -24.30 -16.26
C GLY A 266 -12.37 -22.87 -16.53
N SER A 267 -13.14 -21.84 -16.18
CA SER A 267 -12.91 -20.42 -16.45
C SER A 267 -12.60 -19.58 -15.21
N GLY A 268 -12.35 -20.21 -14.05
CA GLY A 268 -12.05 -19.51 -12.79
C GLY A 268 -10.81 -18.62 -12.86
N LEU A 269 -9.86 -18.93 -13.75
CA LEU A 269 -8.67 -18.10 -13.99
C LEU A 269 -9.03 -16.77 -14.66
N GLY A 270 -9.94 -16.77 -15.64
CA GLY A 270 -10.37 -15.53 -16.31
C GLY A 270 -11.14 -14.62 -15.36
N LEU A 271 -11.95 -15.19 -14.46
CA LEU A 271 -12.66 -14.40 -13.45
C LEU A 271 -11.72 -13.85 -12.37
N ALA A 272 -10.75 -14.65 -11.94
CA ALA A 272 -9.70 -14.21 -11.02
C ALA A 272 -8.86 -13.07 -11.62
N ASP A 273 -8.45 -13.20 -12.88
CA ASP A 273 -7.72 -12.16 -13.60
C ASP A 273 -8.54 -10.87 -13.72
N ALA A 274 -9.83 -10.96 -14.05
CA ALA A 274 -10.71 -9.80 -14.15
C ALA A 274 -10.88 -9.06 -12.81
N LEU A 275 -11.05 -9.79 -11.70
CA LEU A 275 -11.09 -9.21 -10.34
C LEU A 275 -9.74 -8.57 -9.98
N PHE A 276 -8.66 -9.31 -10.20
CA PHE A 276 -7.33 -8.90 -9.77
C PHE A 276 -6.78 -7.72 -10.55
N SER A 277 -6.83 -7.77 -11.89
CA SER A 277 -6.37 -6.67 -12.76
C SER A 277 -7.16 -5.39 -12.53
N ARG A 278 -8.49 -5.49 -12.34
CA ARG A 278 -9.32 -4.33 -12.01
C ARG A 278 -8.98 -3.78 -10.62
N ALA A 279 -8.79 -4.62 -9.60
CA ALA A 279 -8.40 -4.16 -8.26
C ALA A 279 -7.02 -3.46 -8.28
N LEU A 280 -6.04 -3.99 -9.02
CA LEU A 280 -4.74 -3.34 -9.18
C LEU A 280 -4.86 -1.98 -9.89
N ALA A 281 -5.72 -1.86 -10.90
CA ALA A 281 -6.00 -0.60 -11.57
C ALA A 281 -6.68 0.41 -10.63
N GLU A 282 -7.58 -0.04 -9.75
CA GLU A 282 -8.19 0.83 -8.73
C GLU A 282 -7.14 1.33 -7.71
N ILE A 283 -6.23 0.46 -7.26
CA ILE A 283 -5.12 0.87 -6.37
C ILE A 283 -4.21 1.90 -7.06
N ALA A 284 -3.93 1.72 -8.36
CA ALA A 284 -3.19 2.71 -9.15
C ALA A 284 -3.95 4.03 -9.27
N ALA A 285 -5.25 3.99 -9.54
CA ALA A 285 -6.12 5.16 -9.62
C ALA A 285 -6.23 5.92 -8.28
N ASP A 286 -6.15 5.20 -7.16
CA ASP A 286 -6.07 5.77 -5.82
C ASP A 286 -4.72 6.45 -5.53
N GLY A 287 -3.78 6.42 -6.48
CA GLY A 287 -2.53 7.17 -6.47
C GLY A 287 -1.30 6.38 -6.03
N PHE A 288 -1.38 5.05 -5.95
CA PHE A 288 -0.23 4.21 -5.63
C PHE A 288 0.59 3.83 -6.89
N ASP A 289 1.90 3.72 -6.72
CA ASP A 289 2.79 3.14 -7.75
C ASP A 289 2.97 1.61 -7.59
N TYR A 290 2.53 1.06 -6.45
CA TYR A 290 2.63 -0.35 -6.12
C TYR A 290 1.38 -0.89 -5.40
N ALA A 291 1.20 -2.19 -5.44
CA ALA A 291 0.23 -2.90 -4.61
C ALA A 291 0.88 -4.11 -3.92
N ILE A 292 0.36 -4.48 -2.75
CA ILE A 292 0.80 -5.64 -1.98
C ILE A 292 -0.33 -6.64 -1.85
N LEU A 293 -0.12 -7.89 -2.27
CA LEU A 293 -1.01 -8.99 -1.89
C LEU A 293 -0.41 -9.73 -0.70
N GLY A 294 -1.04 -9.58 0.46
CA GLY A 294 -0.52 -10.15 1.70
C GLY A 294 -0.83 -11.63 1.89
N GLY A 295 0.03 -12.35 2.62
CA GLY A 295 -0.35 -13.66 3.17
C GLY A 295 -0.44 -14.83 2.17
N VAL A 296 0.27 -14.78 1.03
CA VAL A 296 0.07 -15.76 -0.04
C VAL A 296 0.86 -17.04 0.20
N SER A 297 0.17 -18.17 0.34
CA SER A 297 0.79 -19.50 0.46
C SER A 297 1.14 -20.11 -0.90
N ARG A 298 0.22 -20.06 -1.88
CA ARG A 298 0.41 -20.62 -3.24
C ARG A 298 1.05 -19.64 -4.22
N ARG A 299 2.20 -19.06 -3.84
CA ARG A 299 2.86 -17.96 -4.58
C ARG A 299 3.27 -18.32 -6.00
N THR A 300 3.81 -19.51 -6.21
CA THR A 300 4.31 -19.92 -7.53
C THR A 300 3.23 -19.92 -8.62
N ALA A 301 1.96 -20.21 -8.29
CA ALA A 301 0.85 -20.15 -9.25
C ALA A 301 0.53 -18.70 -9.64
N LEU A 302 0.44 -17.81 -8.65
CA LEU A 302 0.24 -16.38 -8.85
C LEU A 302 1.38 -15.75 -9.67
N LEU A 303 2.64 -16.08 -9.34
CA LEU A 303 3.82 -15.55 -10.03
C LEU A 303 3.94 -16.06 -11.48
N ARG A 304 3.30 -17.17 -11.84
CA ARG A 304 3.13 -17.56 -13.26
C ARG A 304 2.18 -16.64 -13.99
N ALA A 305 1.07 -16.26 -13.35
CA ALA A 305 0.04 -15.42 -13.95
C ALA A 305 0.46 -13.94 -14.06
N SER A 306 1.29 -13.46 -13.14
CA SER A 306 1.80 -12.09 -13.14
C SER A 306 3.32 -12.07 -13.28
N VAL A 307 3.82 -11.66 -14.44
CA VAL A 307 5.25 -11.68 -14.78
C VAL A 307 6.07 -10.55 -14.14
N ASN A 308 5.40 -9.49 -13.68
CA ASN A 308 6.03 -8.30 -13.11
C ASN A 308 5.97 -8.26 -11.57
N SER A 309 5.48 -9.32 -10.93
CA SER A 309 5.40 -9.43 -9.47
C SER A 309 6.48 -10.33 -8.88
N PHE A 310 6.77 -10.17 -7.60
CA PHE A 310 7.72 -11.02 -6.87
C PHE A 310 7.34 -11.16 -5.39
N THR A 311 7.79 -12.24 -4.76
CA THR A 311 7.65 -12.45 -3.32
C THR A 311 8.59 -11.53 -2.57
N ILE A 312 8.05 -10.73 -1.65
CA ILE A 312 8.82 -9.76 -0.86
C ILE A 312 9.67 -10.52 0.18
N PRO A 313 11.01 -10.38 0.18
CA PRO A 313 11.84 -10.98 1.22
C PRO A 313 11.50 -10.46 2.61
N GLY A 314 11.58 -11.33 3.62
CA GLY A 314 11.31 -10.96 5.01
C GLY A 314 9.84 -10.65 5.33
N SER A 315 8.92 -10.87 4.39
CA SER A 315 7.48 -10.61 4.60
C SER A 315 6.75 -11.66 5.44
N TYR A 316 7.42 -12.73 5.87
CA TYR A 316 6.91 -13.71 6.83
C TYR A 316 7.51 -13.45 8.23
N PRO A 317 6.72 -13.42 9.33
CA PRO A 317 5.29 -13.70 9.41
C PRO A 317 4.41 -12.44 9.22
N GLY A 318 4.94 -11.38 8.62
CA GLY A 318 4.18 -10.28 8.00
C GLY A 318 3.18 -9.54 8.90
N VAL A 319 2.21 -8.89 8.25
CA VAL A 319 1.26 -7.97 8.92
C VAL A 319 0.16 -8.68 9.71
N PHE A 320 -0.11 -9.96 9.41
CA PHE A 320 -1.24 -10.71 9.99
C PHE A 320 -0.91 -11.43 11.31
N TYR A 321 0.36 -11.53 11.69
CA TYR A 321 0.80 -12.30 12.86
C TYR A 321 1.38 -11.44 13.98
N LEU A 322 0.95 -10.19 14.08
CA LEU A 322 1.38 -9.27 15.15
C LEU A 322 0.78 -9.63 16.54
N ASN A 323 -0.03 -10.68 16.66
CA ASN A 323 -0.53 -11.18 17.95
C ASN A 323 -0.73 -12.72 17.95
N PRO A 324 0.13 -13.50 18.64
CA PRO A 324 -0.02 -14.96 18.77
C PRO A 324 -1.32 -15.40 19.44
N GLU A 325 -1.98 -14.56 20.26
CA GLU A 325 -3.20 -14.97 20.96
C GLU A 325 -4.44 -15.06 20.07
N LEU A 326 -4.42 -14.44 18.88
CA LEU A 326 -5.51 -14.52 17.89
C LEU A 326 -5.47 -15.80 17.04
N GLU A 327 -4.42 -16.62 17.17
CA GLU A 327 -4.20 -17.88 16.42
C GLU A 327 -5.30 -18.92 16.65
N LYS A 328 -6.08 -18.81 17.75
CA LYS A 328 -7.14 -19.76 18.09
C LYS A 328 -8.52 -19.43 17.49
N ALA A 329 -8.65 -18.34 16.74
CA ALA A 329 -9.96 -17.79 16.33
C ALA A 329 -10.14 -17.56 14.82
N THR A 330 -9.16 -17.92 13.98
CA THR A 330 -9.23 -17.81 12.51
C THR A 330 -9.10 -19.15 11.83
#